data_AF-A0A1G5L1G5-F1
#
_entry.id   AF-A0A1G5L1G5-F1
#
_cell.length_a   1.000
_cell.length_b   1.000
_cell.length_c   1.000
_cell.angle_alpha   90.00
_cell.angle_beta   90.00
_cell.angle_gamma   90.00
#
_symmetry.space_group_name_H-M   'P 1'
#
loop_
_entity.id
_entity.type
_entity.pdbx_description
1 polymer ?
#
loop_
_entity_poly.entity_id
_entity_poly.type
_entity_poly.pdbx_seq_one_letter_code
_entity_poly.pdbx_strand_id
1 'polypeptide(L)'
;MVTRLSRPRTLALCALPVLALFGVAAFAPLPFTLAQPGTTANVLGDVRGTPVISIEGTPTRATSGQLRMTTIIATGPNADVGLGDVIDSWFRTDRAVLPRDSVYPTGGSEKEIEKHNLEDMEKSQNSAVDAALTYLGKPPGSVDVTLRLANVGGPSAGLFFALGIVDKLDGNGSGGDLTGGRTVAGTGTIEANGDVGAVGGVSLKTQAARRDGATVFLVPKAECKEAGAELPKGLKLIPVTTLKSAVSSLRALEQGRKVPSC
;
A
#
# COMPACT_ATOMS: atom_id res chain seq x y z
N MET A 1 -65.60 15.03 -20.82
CA MET A 1 -65.06 14.60 -22.13
C MET A 1 -63.65 14.07 -21.89
N VAL A 2 -63.47 12.76 -21.72
CA VAL A 2 -62.14 12.18 -21.44
C VAL A 2 -61.45 11.97 -22.77
N THR A 3 -60.49 12.82 -23.10
CA THR A 3 -59.68 12.74 -24.31
C THR A 3 -58.95 11.39 -24.35
N ARG A 4 -59.39 10.46 -25.20
CA ARG A 4 -58.70 9.18 -25.39
C ARG A 4 -57.37 9.43 -26.10
N LEU A 5 -56.27 9.42 -25.34
CA LEU A 5 -54.92 9.40 -25.90
C LEU A 5 -54.76 8.16 -26.80
N SER A 6 -54.20 8.37 -28.00
CA SER A 6 -53.84 7.26 -28.89
C SER A 6 -52.75 6.40 -28.26
N ARG A 7 -52.78 5.07 -28.44
CA ARG A 7 -51.77 4.12 -27.93
C ARG A 7 -50.30 4.63 -27.98
N PRO A 8 -49.78 5.22 -29.07
CA PRO A 8 -48.41 5.74 -29.09
C PRO A 8 -48.17 6.93 -28.15
N ARG A 9 -49.17 7.79 -27.93
CA ARG A 9 -49.07 8.93 -26.98
C ARG A 9 -49.11 8.46 -25.54
N THR A 10 -49.91 7.45 -25.22
CA THR A 10 -49.91 6.81 -23.90
C THR A 10 -48.57 6.14 -23.63
N LEU A 11 -48.02 5.40 -24.60
CA LEU A 11 -46.69 4.79 -24.49
C LEU A 11 -45.58 5.85 -24.31
N ALA A 12 -45.61 6.95 -25.07
CA ALA A 12 -44.63 8.03 -24.92
C ALA A 12 -44.73 8.71 -23.54
N LEU A 13 -45.94 8.98 -23.05
CA LEU A 13 -46.18 9.52 -21.71
C LEU A 13 -45.70 8.57 -20.59
N CYS A 14 -45.87 7.26 -20.76
CA CYS A 14 -45.36 6.25 -19.83
C CYS A 14 -43.83 6.04 -19.93
N ALA A 15 -43.24 6.26 -21.09
CA ALA A 15 -41.79 6.15 -21.30
C ALA A 15 -41.01 7.35 -20.72
N LEU A 16 -41.61 8.54 -20.68
CA LEU A 16 -40.98 9.75 -20.13
C LEU A 16 -40.45 9.58 -18.69
N PRO A 17 -41.22 9.09 -17.69
CA PRO A 17 -40.70 8.91 -16.34
C PRO A 17 -39.59 7.85 -16.27
N VAL A 18 -39.66 6.82 -17.11
CA VAL A 18 -38.63 5.78 -17.19
C VAL A 18 -37.33 6.36 -17.76
N LEU A 19 -37.41 7.11 -18.86
CA LEU A 19 -36.26 7.80 -19.45
C LEU A 19 -35.67 8.86 -18.51
N ALA A 20 -36.53 9.59 -17.77
CA ALA A 20 -36.08 10.52 -16.75
C ALA A 20 -35.32 9.81 -15.62
N LEU A 21 -35.80 8.63 -15.19
CA LEU A 21 -35.13 7.82 -14.16
C LEU A 21 -33.77 7.30 -14.65
N PHE A 22 -33.67 6.83 -15.90
CA PHE A 22 -32.39 6.47 -16.51
C PHE A 22 -31.45 7.65 -16.65
N GLY A 23 -31.96 8.83 -17.01
CA GLY A 23 -31.20 10.08 -17.05
C GLY A 23 -30.62 10.41 -15.68
N VAL A 24 -31.45 10.44 -14.63
CA VAL A 24 -30.98 10.70 -13.26
C VAL A 24 -29.96 9.64 -12.81
N ALA A 25 -30.21 8.36 -13.05
CA ALA A 25 -29.29 7.29 -12.68
C ALA A 25 -27.94 7.38 -13.41
N ALA A 26 -27.91 7.87 -14.65
CA ALA A 26 -26.67 8.04 -15.41
C ALA A 26 -25.77 9.17 -14.90
N PHE A 27 -26.35 10.20 -14.25
CA PHE A 27 -25.63 11.36 -13.73
C PHE A 27 -25.51 11.39 -12.20
N ALA A 28 -26.17 10.49 -11.49
CA ALA A 28 -26.06 10.39 -10.03
C ALA A 28 -24.66 9.89 -9.62
N PRO A 29 -24.06 10.45 -8.57
CA PRO A 29 -22.78 9.97 -8.05
C PRO A 29 -22.95 8.55 -7.51
N LEU A 30 -21.98 7.69 -7.83
CA LEU A 30 -21.98 6.29 -7.44
C LEU A 30 -21.24 6.08 -6.11
N PRO A 31 -21.61 5.06 -5.32
CA PRO A 31 -20.99 4.74 -4.03
C PRO A 31 -19.64 4.00 -4.19
N PHE A 32 -18.82 4.42 -5.15
CA PHE A 32 -17.50 3.84 -5.42
C PHE A 32 -16.39 4.85 -5.17
N THR A 33 -15.20 4.31 -4.92
CA THR A 33 -13.92 5.00 -4.81
C THR A 33 -13.01 4.48 -5.91
N LEU A 34 -12.27 5.36 -6.56
CA LEU A 34 -11.27 4.99 -7.55
C LEU A 34 -9.89 4.99 -6.89
N ALA A 35 -9.18 3.87 -6.98
CA ALA A 35 -7.82 3.72 -6.48
C ALA A 35 -6.82 3.59 -7.65
N GLN A 36 -5.63 4.15 -7.49
CA GLN A 36 -4.54 4.11 -8.48
C GLN A 36 -3.16 3.96 -7.79
N PRO A 37 -2.08 3.60 -8.52
CA PRO A 37 -0.74 3.48 -7.97
C PRO A 37 -0.27 4.80 -7.33
N GLY A 38 0.07 4.76 -6.05
CA GLY A 38 0.55 5.93 -5.31
C GLY A 38 2.05 6.17 -5.47
N THR A 39 2.62 7.01 -4.62
CA THR A 39 4.07 7.23 -4.54
C THR A 39 4.75 6.09 -3.77
N THR A 40 6.05 5.93 -3.99
CA THR A 40 6.89 5.08 -3.14
C THR A 40 7.86 5.94 -2.34
N ALA A 41 8.21 5.49 -1.13
CA ALA A 41 9.13 6.21 -0.26
C ALA A 41 10.24 5.26 0.23
N ASN A 42 11.49 5.71 0.11
CA ASN A 42 12.66 4.96 0.53
C ASN A 42 12.90 5.16 2.03
N VAL A 43 12.72 4.12 2.84
CA VAL A 43 12.90 4.21 4.30
C VAL A 43 14.36 4.31 4.71
N LEU A 44 15.30 3.95 3.83
CA LEU A 44 16.74 4.13 4.06
C LEU A 44 17.22 5.55 3.71
N GLY A 45 16.40 6.35 3.04
CA GLY A 45 16.75 7.70 2.57
C GLY A 45 16.36 8.81 3.55
N ASP A 46 16.28 10.03 3.01
CA ASP A 46 15.83 11.23 3.70
C ASP A 46 14.56 11.80 3.07
N VAL A 47 13.82 12.57 3.86
CA VAL A 47 12.71 13.42 3.43
C VAL A 47 13.06 14.85 3.79
N ARG A 48 13.27 15.70 2.78
CA ARG A 48 13.66 17.11 2.93
C ARG A 48 14.92 17.29 3.80
N GLY A 49 15.94 16.45 3.59
CA GLY A 49 17.20 16.50 4.34
C GLY A 49 17.15 15.89 5.73
N THR A 50 15.99 15.35 6.15
CA THR A 50 15.86 14.64 7.44
C THR A 50 15.77 13.13 7.20
N PRO A 51 16.61 12.29 7.83
CA PRO A 51 16.54 10.84 7.69
C PRO A 51 15.15 10.29 8.03
N VAL A 52 14.65 9.34 7.23
CA VAL A 52 13.38 8.64 7.50
C VAL A 52 13.49 7.78 8.76
N ILE A 53 14.62 7.11 8.94
CA ILE A 53 14.95 6.33 10.13
C ILE A 53 16.17 6.98 10.78
N SER A 54 15.96 7.57 11.96
CA SER A 54 17.03 8.03 12.85
C SER A 54 17.19 7.05 13.99
N ILE A 55 18.44 6.70 14.32
CA ILE A 55 18.76 5.77 15.40
C ILE A 55 19.85 6.42 16.25
N GLU A 56 19.61 6.53 17.54
CA GLU A 56 20.53 7.12 18.52
C GLU A 56 20.96 6.08 19.57
N GLY A 57 22.08 6.36 20.25
CA GLY A 57 22.62 5.49 21.30
C GLY A 57 23.38 4.25 20.80
N THR A 58 23.48 4.03 19.49
CA THR A 58 24.28 2.93 18.92
C THR A 58 24.83 3.29 17.53
N PRO A 59 26.02 2.80 17.13
CA PRO A 59 26.53 2.99 15.79
C PRO A 59 25.60 2.40 14.73
N THR A 60 25.40 3.13 13.63
CA THR A 60 24.64 2.67 12.47
C THR A 60 25.55 2.49 11.26
N ARG A 61 25.15 1.64 10.32
CA ARG A 61 25.85 1.48 9.04
C ARG A 61 25.32 2.42 7.96
N ALA A 62 26.18 2.75 7.00
CA ALA A 62 25.76 3.32 5.74
C ALA A 62 25.12 2.23 4.87
N THR A 63 24.13 2.60 4.07
CA THR A 63 23.40 1.70 3.16
C THR A 63 23.44 2.25 1.75
N SER A 64 23.73 1.41 0.75
CA SER A 64 23.85 1.80 -0.68
C SER A 64 22.60 1.52 -1.51
N GLY A 65 21.72 0.61 -1.08
CA GLY A 65 20.47 0.27 -1.77
C GLY A 65 19.24 1.03 -1.25
N GLN A 66 18.05 0.56 -1.65
CA GLN A 66 16.78 1.19 -1.27
C GLN A 66 15.77 0.16 -0.77
N LEU A 67 15.06 0.53 0.30
CA LEU A 67 13.87 -0.17 0.78
C LEU A 67 12.67 0.76 0.59
N ARG A 68 11.90 0.52 -0.47
CA ARG A 68 10.80 1.38 -0.90
C ARG A 68 9.45 0.79 -0.50
N MET A 69 8.79 1.39 0.47
CA MET A 69 7.38 1.05 0.71
C MET A 69 6.49 1.70 -0.36
N THR A 70 5.34 1.09 -0.63
CA THR A 70 4.44 1.50 -1.70
C THR A 70 3.06 1.92 -1.17
N THR A 71 2.49 2.97 -1.76
CA THR A 71 1.15 3.45 -1.42
C THR A 71 0.18 3.32 -2.59
N ILE A 72 -1.11 3.46 -2.31
CA ILE A 72 -2.16 3.71 -3.32
C ILE A 72 -2.79 5.07 -3.03
N ILE A 73 -3.31 5.71 -4.06
CA ILE A 73 -4.10 6.93 -3.91
C ILE A 73 -5.54 6.56 -4.22
N ALA A 74 -6.45 6.88 -3.30
CA ALA A 74 -7.88 6.72 -3.47
C ALA A 74 -8.54 8.10 -3.58
N THR A 75 -9.60 8.21 -4.39
CA THR A 75 -10.47 9.39 -4.38
C THR A 75 -11.06 9.60 -2.99
N GLY A 76 -11.15 10.85 -2.54
CA GLY A 76 -11.63 11.18 -1.19
C GLY A 76 -13.05 10.67 -0.91
N PRO A 77 -13.44 10.57 0.38
CA PRO A 77 -14.74 10.04 0.79
C PRO A 77 -15.92 10.84 0.19
N ASN A 78 -15.74 12.14 -0.07
CA ASN A 78 -16.75 13.02 -0.64
C ASN A 78 -16.63 13.24 -2.16
N ALA A 79 -15.75 12.51 -2.85
CA ALA A 79 -15.55 12.69 -4.28
C ALA A 79 -16.73 12.12 -5.10
N ASP A 80 -17.24 12.89 -6.06
CA ASP A 80 -18.25 12.40 -7.00
C ASP A 80 -17.59 11.46 -8.03
N VAL A 81 -17.98 10.18 -8.00
CA VAL A 81 -17.55 9.17 -8.99
C VAL A 81 -18.74 8.86 -9.89
N GLY A 82 -18.64 9.19 -11.18
CA GLY A 82 -19.71 8.98 -12.14
C GLY A 82 -19.66 7.60 -12.82
N LEU A 83 -20.72 7.25 -13.53
CA LEU A 83 -20.78 6.02 -14.32
C LEU A 83 -19.68 5.96 -15.40
N GLY A 84 -19.36 7.10 -16.01
CA GLY A 84 -18.29 7.20 -17.01
C GLY A 84 -16.92 6.83 -16.43
N ASP A 85 -16.61 7.26 -15.21
CA ASP A 85 -15.33 6.96 -14.57
C ASP A 85 -15.18 5.47 -14.25
N VAL A 86 -16.28 4.82 -13.84
CA VAL A 86 -16.32 3.38 -13.57
C VAL A 86 -16.11 2.58 -14.85
N ILE A 87 -16.78 2.97 -15.94
CA ILE A 87 -16.65 2.32 -17.25
C ILE A 87 -15.23 2.51 -17.79
N ASP A 88 -14.67 3.73 -17.75
CA ASP A 88 -13.28 4.00 -18.15
C ASP A 88 -12.30 3.14 -17.35
N SER A 89 -12.50 3.06 -16.04
CA SER A 89 -11.63 2.28 -15.14
C SER A 89 -11.67 0.77 -15.42
N TRP A 90 -12.77 0.24 -15.99
CA TRP A 90 -12.87 -1.18 -16.36
C TRP A 90 -11.85 -1.60 -17.42
N PHE A 91 -11.42 -0.67 -18.28
CA PHE A 91 -10.44 -0.94 -19.34
C PHE A 91 -9.01 -0.61 -18.93
N ARG A 92 -8.79 -0.19 -17.68
CA ARG A 92 -7.50 0.29 -17.18
C ARG A 92 -6.94 -0.63 -16.11
N THR A 93 -5.74 -1.14 -16.32
CA THR A 93 -5.02 -1.97 -15.33
C THR A 93 -4.43 -1.15 -14.18
N ASP A 94 -4.31 0.17 -14.34
CA ASP A 94 -3.79 1.12 -13.35
C ASP A 94 -4.89 1.77 -12.50
N ARG A 95 -6.12 1.26 -12.56
CA ARG A 95 -7.24 1.71 -11.73
C ARG A 95 -7.97 0.55 -11.10
N ALA A 96 -8.47 0.74 -9.88
CA ALA A 96 -9.37 -0.17 -9.22
C ALA A 96 -10.63 0.56 -8.75
N VAL A 97 -11.80 0.00 -9.07
CA VAL A 97 -13.09 0.48 -8.59
C VAL A 97 -13.43 -0.30 -7.32
N LEU A 98 -13.49 0.40 -6.19
CA LEU A 98 -13.72 -0.21 -4.88
C LEU A 98 -15.00 0.37 -4.26
N PRO A 99 -15.85 -0.44 -3.60
CA PRO A 99 -16.97 0.08 -2.82
C PRO A 99 -16.47 1.09 -1.78
N ARG A 100 -17.08 2.27 -1.70
CA ARG A 100 -16.62 3.35 -0.80
C ARG A 100 -16.52 2.89 0.65
N ASP A 101 -17.51 2.14 1.12
CA ASP A 101 -17.57 1.62 2.50
C ASP A 101 -16.49 0.56 2.80
N SER A 102 -15.94 -0.08 1.78
CA SER A 102 -14.80 -1.00 1.97
C SER A 102 -13.48 -0.27 2.19
N VAL A 103 -13.36 0.96 1.66
CA VAL A 103 -12.15 1.80 1.78
C VAL A 103 -12.25 2.73 3.00
N TYR A 104 -13.45 3.20 3.31
CA TYR A 104 -13.75 4.12 4.43
C TYR A 104 -14.80 3.51 5.37
N PRO A 105 -14.50 2.37 6.05
CA PRO A 105 -15.50 1.60 6.79
C PRO A 105 -16.02 2.28 8.06
N THR A 106 -15.22 3.17 8.66
CA THR A 106 -15.58 3.84 9.90
C THR A 106 -16.63 4.93 9.70
N GLY A 107 -16.82 5.40 8.47
CA GLY A 107 -17.53 6.66 8.22
C GLY A 107 -16.85 7.84 8.94
N GLY A 108 -17.15 9.05 8.54
CA GLY A 108 -16.65 10.24 9.23
C GLY A 108 -16.14 11.33 8.30
N SER A 109 -15.83 12.47 8.90
CA SER A 109 -15.23 13.60 8.20
C SER A 109 -13.80 13.28 7.77
N GLU A 110 -13.29 13.98 6.76
CA GLU A 110 -11.90 13.84 6.28
C GLU A 110 -10.89 14.02 7.42
N LYS A 111 -11.17 14.92 8.37
CA LYS A 111 -10.32 15.15 9.55
C LYS A 111 -10.28 13.98 10.52
N GLU A 112 -11.40 13.28 10.72
CA GLU A 112 -11.46 12.11 11.59
C GLU A 112 -10.70 10.93 10.97
N ILE A 113 -10.87 10.74 9.66
CA ILE A 113 -10.12 9.73 8.89
C ILE A 113 -8.62 10.02 8.95
N GLU A 114 -8.22 11.27 8.74
CA GLU A 114 -6.81 11.68 8.83
C GLU A 114 -6.24 11.40 10.23
N LYS A 115 -6.96 11.78 11.29
CA LYS A 115 -6.53 11.51 12.67
C LYS A 115 -6.38 10.02 12.95
N HIS A 116 -7.36 9.21 12.55
CA HIS A 116 -7.31 7.76 12.73
C HIS A 116 -6.12 7.13 11.98
N ASN A 117 -5.88 7.56 10.74
CA ASN A 117 -4.73 7.11 9.97
C ASN A 117 -3.40 7.47 10.63
N LEU A 118 -3.28 8.65 11.24
CA LEU A 118 -2.08 9.05 11.99
C LEU A 118 -1.85 8.18 13.23
N GLU A 119 -2.90 7.89 13.99
CA GLU A 119 -2.83 7.00 15.17
C GLU A 119 -2.42 5.57 14.78
N ASP A 120 -2.97 5.03 13.68
CA ASP A 120 -2.60 3.71 13.18
C ASP A 120 -1.17 3.67 12.62
N MET A 121 -0.73 4.77 12.01
CA MET A 121 0.67 4.91 11.58
C MET A 121 1.63 4.90 12.76
N GLU A 122 1.31 5.60 13.85
CA GLU A 122 2.13 5.59 15.07
C GLU A 122 2.22 4.18 15.66
N LYS A 123 1.09 3.46 15.78
CA LYS A 123 1.08 2.06 16.24
C LYS A 123 1.90 1.13 15.33
N SER A 124 1.80 1.33 14.02
CA SER A 124 2.57 0.57 13.02
C SER A 124 4.07 0.81 13.15
N GLN A 125 4.48 2.07 13.40
CA GLN A 125 5.86 2.45 13.64
C GLN A 125 6.40 1.82 14.92
N ASN A 126 5.66 1.89 16.02
CA ASN A 126 6.06 1.26 17.29
C ASN A 126 6.22 -0.26 17.13
N SER A 127 5.25 -0.93 16.49
CA SER A 127 5.32 -2.36 16.21
C SER A 127 6.51 -2.73 15.32
N ALA A 128 6.86 -1.87 14.36
CA ALA A 128 8.03 -2.07 13.50
C ALA A 128 9.35 -1.95 14.27
N VAL A 129 9.45 -0.99 15.20
CA VAL A 129 10.60 -0.84 16.10
C VAL A 129 10.73 -2.07 16.99
N ASP A 130 9.66 -2.48 17.66
CA ASP A 130 9.66 -3.65 18.54
C ASP A 130 10.01 -4.93 17.80
N ALA A 131 9.44 -5.15 16.61
CA ALA A 131 9.74 -6.31 15.77
C ALA A 131 11.22 -6.33 15.35
N ALA A 132 11.78 -5.19 14.96
CA ALA A 132 13.17 -5.08 14.54
C ALA A 132 14.13 -5.32 15.72
N LEU A 133 13.89 -4.70 16.88
CA LEU A 133 14.73 -4.88 18.06
C LEU A 133 14.65 -6.32 18.58
N THR A 134 13.44 -6.90 18.62
CA THR A 134 13.23 -8.31 18.97
C THR A 134 13.97 -9.24 18.03
N TYR A 135 13.89 -9.01 16.71
CA TYR A 135 14.64 -9.77 15.71
C TYR A 135 16.15 -9.72 15.94
N LEU A 136 16.67 -8.56 16.36
CA LEU A 136 18.08 -8.32 16.65
C LEU A 136 18.51 -8.78 18.04
N GLY A 137 17.62 -9.35 18.85
CA GLY A 137 17.89 -9.75 20.23
C GLY A 137 18.21 -8.57 21.15
N LYS A 138 17.74 -7.36 20.82
CA LYS A 138 17.92 -6.14 21.62
C LYS A 138 16.72 -5.93 22.56
N PRO A 139 16.96 -5.58 23.83
CA PRO A 139 15.86 -5.31 24.74
C PRO A 139 15.08 -4.06 24.32
N PRO A 140 13.76 -3.98 24.57
CA PRO A 140 12.96 -2.78 24.32
C PRO A 140 13.57 -1.55 25.00
N GLY A 141 13.58 -0.42 24.31
CA GLY A 141 14.14 0.84 24.83
C GLY A 141 15.67 0.91 24.91
N SER A 142 16.40 -0.12 24.46
CA SER A 142 17.87 -0.10 24.43
C SER A 142 18.48 0.77 23.32
N VAL A 143 17.66 1.15 22.34
CA VAL A 143 18.02 1.96 21.20
C VAL A 143 16.86 2.92 20.96
N ASP A 144 17.17 4.21 20.80
CA ASP A 144 16.15 5.20 20.45
C ASP A 144 16.01 5.24 18.92
N VAL A 145 14.81 4.98 18.43
CA VAL A 145 14.49 4.92 17.00
C VAL A 145 13.36 5.89 16.70
N THR A 146 13.66 6.91 15.90
CA THR A 146 12.66 7.87 15.41
C THR A 146 12.35 7.59 13.94
N LEU A 147 11.07 7.37 13.63
CA LEU A 147 10.56 7.14 12.29
C LEU A 147 9.81 8.37 11.78
N ARG A 148 10.16 8.86 10.58
CA ARG A 148 9.59 10.06 9.98
C ARG A 148 9.11 9.81 8.56
N LEU A 149 7.87 10.16 8.27
CA LEU A 149 7.35 10.15 6.90
C LEU A 149 6.58 11.42 6.61
N ALA A 150 6.72 11.89 5.37
CA ALA A 150 5.78 12.83 4.79
C ALA A 150 4.71 12.05 4.01
N ASN A 151 3.44 12.27 4.35
CA ASN A 151 2.28 11.99 3.51
C ASN A 151 2.09 10.51 3.09
N VAL A 152 2.14 9.58 4.04
CA VAL A 152 1.81 8.15 3.80
C VAL A 152 0.66 7.75 4.71
N GLY A 153 -0.44 7.29 4.11
CA GLY A 153 -1.62 6.84 4.83
C GLY A 153 -1.65 5.32 5.01
N GLY A 154 -1.91 4.87 6.24
CA GLY A 154 -2.22 3.49 6.60
C GLY A 154 -1.01 2.59 6.92
N PRO A 155 -1.16 1.59 7.82
CA PRO A 155 -0.07 0.87 8.51
C PRO A 155 0.75 -0.10 7.63
N SER A 156 0.54 -0.08 6.31
CA SER A 156 1.15 -1.02 5.36
C SER A 156 2.67 -0.81 5.12
N ALA A 157 3.26 0.14 5.84
CA ALA A 157 4.67 0.48 5.89
C ALA A 157 5.47 -0.31 6.95
N GLY A 158 4.80 -0.91 7.92
CA GLY A 158 5.42 -1.48 9.12
C GLY A 158 6.58 -2.45 8.81
N LEU A 159 6.38 -3.40 7.90
CA LEU A 159 7.43 -4.34 7.51
C LEU A 159 8.69 -3.63 6.99
N PHE A 160 8.52 -2.58 6.18
CA PHE A 160 9.65 -1.88 5.57
C PHE A 160 10.41 -1.03 6.57
N PHE A 161 9.72 -0.42 7.53
CA PHE A 161 10.39 0.21 8.67
C PHE A 161 11.22 -0.79 9.47
N ALA A 162 10.66 -1.95 9.79
CA ALA A 162 11.38 -2.98 10.54
C ALA A 162 12.62 -3.45 9.76
N LEU A 163 12.50 -3.69 8.45
CA LEU A 163 13.63 -4.02 7.58
C LEU A 163 14.68 -2.90 7.52
N GLY A 164 14.27 -1.64 7.48
CA GLY A 164 15.18 -0.50 7.47
C GLY A 164 15.97 -0.37 8.77
N ILE A 165 15.33 -0.62 9.91
CA ILE A 165 16.01 -0.67 11.22
C ILE A 165 16.99 -1.84 11.26
N VAL A 166 16.58 -3.03 10.81
CA VAL A 166 17.47 -4.20 10.71
C VAL A 166 18.67 -3.91 9.80
N ASP A 167 18.47 -3.25 8.66
CA ASP A 167 19.56 -2.91 7.74
C ASP A 167 20.54 -1.92 8.40
N LYS A 168 20.04 -0.85 9.02
CA LYS A 168 20.88 0.14 9.71
C LYS A 168 21.65 -0.41 10.91
N LEU A 169 21.12 -1.42 11.61
CA LEU A 169 21.72 -2.01 12.82
C LEU A 169 22.54 -3.28 12.57
N ASP A 170 22.08 -4.22 11.76
CA ASP A 170 22.79 -5.47 11.42
C ASP A 170 23.10 -5.70 9.93
N GLY A 171 22.32 -5.12 9.02
CA GLY A 171 22.52 -5.32 7.57
C GLY A 171 22.25 -6.77 7.17
N ASN A 172 23.12 -7.33 6.33
CA ASN A 172 23.08 -8.76 6.00
C ASN A 172 23.66 -9.68 7.10
N GLY A 173 24.13 -9.12 8.23
CA GLY A 173 24.76 -9.87 9.33
C GLY A 173 26.24 -10.24 9.09
N SER A 174 26.84 -9.74 8.01
CA SER A 174 28.26 -9.96 7.66
C SER A 174 28.96 -8.65 7.27
N GLY A 175 28.38 -7.50 7.64
CA GLY A 175 28.93 -6.17 7.35
C GLY A 175 28.48 -5.56 6.02
N GLY A 176 27.66 -6.25 5.22
CA GLY A 176 27.07 -5.72 3.99
C GLY A 176 25.62 -5.26 4.14
N ASP A 177 25.09 -4.64 3.08
CA ASP A 177 23.70 -4.16 3.02
C ASP A 177 22.71 -5.32 2.90
N LEU A 178 21.58 -5.21 3.59
CA LEU A 178 20.49 -6.18 3.47
C LEU A 178 19.91 -6.21 2.04
N THR A 179 19.87 -5.05 1.38
CA THR A 179 19.39 -4.90 -0.01
C THR A 179 20.39 -5.40 -1.06
N GLY A 180 21.67 -5.57 -0.67
CA GLY A 180 22.77 -5.83 -1.60
C GLY A 180 22.84 -4.80 -2.74
N GLY A 181 22.61 -3.52 -2.44
CA GLY A 181 22.62 -2.41 -3.41
C GLY A 181 21.40 -2.32 -4.34
N ARG A 182 20.38 -3.16 -4.17
CA ARG A 182 19.18 -3.18 -5.03
C ARG A 182 18.13 -2.17 -4.60
N THR A 183 17.26 -1.81 -5.52
CA THR A 183 15.95 -1.19 -5.21
C THR A 183 14.93 -2.29 -4.94
N VAL A 184 14.68 -2.53 -3.66
CA VAL A 184 13.67 -3.46 -3.16
C VAL A 184 12.46 -2.66 -2.76
N ALA A 185 11.28 -3.05 -3.25
CA ALA A 185 10.02 -2.46 -2.82
C ALA A 185 9.11 -3.49 -2.17
N GLY A 186 7.99 -3.04 -1.61
CA GLY A 186 7.01 -3.95 -1.05
C GLY A 186 6.00 -3.29 -0.12
N THR A 187 5.26 -4.15 0.57
CA THR A 187 4.20 -3.75 1.49
C THR A 187 4.02 -4.83 2.55
N GLY A 188 3.36 -4.48 3.65
CA GLY A 188 3.01 -5.42 4.71
C GLY A 188 2.90 -4.69 6.04
N THR A 189 1.86 -4.99 6.81
CA THR A 189 1.86 -4.62 8.22
C THR A 189 2.87 -5.49 8.98
N ILE A 190 3.21 -5.09 10.19
CA ILE A 190 4.08 -5.88 11.05
C ILE A 190 3.53 -5.83 12.47
N GLU A 191 3.47 -6.99 13.11
CA GLU A 191 3.20 -7.13 14.54
C GLU A 191 4.53 -7.11 15.32
N ALA A 192 4.50 -6.74 16.59
CA ALA A 192 5.70 -6.66 17.43
C ALA A 192 6.47 -7.99 17.55
N ASN A 193 5.80 -9.14 17.37
CA ASN A 193 6.42 -10.46 17.35
C ASN A 193 7.13 -10.79 16.01
N GLY A 194 7.03 -9.90 15.02
CA GLY A 194 7.60 -10.06 13.69
C GLY A 194 6.69 -10.75 12.67
N ASP A 195 5.43 -11.03 12.98
CA ASP A 195 4.47 -11.56 12.00
C ASP A 195 4.06 -10.48 10.99
N VAL A 196 4.02 -10.84 9.71
CA VAL A 196 3.64 -9.94 8.62
C VAL A 196 2.17 -10.14 8.30
N GLY A 197 1.40 -9.06 8.38
CA GLY A 197 -0.03 -9.08 8.10
C GLY A 197 -0.39 -8.67 6.67
N ALA A 198 -1.64 -8.96 6.35
CA ALA A 198 -2.30 -8.70 5.08
C ALA A 198 -2.42 -7.20 4.77
N VAL A 199 -2.51 -6.87 3.48
CA VAL A 199 -2.72 -5.49 3.00
C VAL A 199 -3.56 -5.48 1.72
N GLY A 200 -4.30 -4.39 1.49
CA GLY A 200 -5.07 -4.22 0.26
C GLY A 200 -4.29 -3.53 -0.87
N GLY A 201 -4.83 -3.68 -2.09
CA GLY A 201 -4.42 -2.93 -3.28
C GLY A 201 -3.04 -3.31 -3.80
N VAL A 202 -2.65 -4.58 -3.68
CA VAL A 202 -1.30 -5.05 -3.98
C VAL A 202 -1.00 -4.97 -5.48
N SER A 203 -1.98 -5.21 -6.35
CA SER A 203 -1.81 -5.03 -7.80
C SER A 203 -1.38 -3.60 -8.17
N LEU A 204 -1.97 -2.58 -7.53
CA LEU A 204 -1.60 -1.18 -7.77
C LEU A 204 -0.24 -0.83 -7.15
N LYS A 205 0.07 -1.43 -5.99
CA LYS A 205 1.37 -1.26 -5.31
C LYS A 205 2.54 -1.84 -6.09
N THR A 206 2.37 -3.00 -6.73
CA THR A 206 3.41 -3.58 -7.59
C THR A 206 3.69 -2.70 -8.81
N GLN A 207 2.67 -2.06 -9.38
CA GLN A 207 2.83 -1.06 -10.45
C GLN A 207 3.60 0.17 -9.97
N ALA A 208 3.27 0.72 -8.80
CA ALA A 208 4.02 1.83 -8.19
C ALA A 208 5.49 1.47 -7.96
N ALA A 209 5.75 0.27 -7.41
CA ALA A 209 7.10 -0.25 -7.22
C ALA A 209 7.88 -0.34 -8.52
N ARG A 210 7.29 -0.92 -9.57
CA ARG A 210 7.96 -1.07 -10.86
C ARG A 210 8.23 0.29 -11.51
N ARG A 211 7.26 1.20 -11.48
CA ARG A 211 7.39 2.58 -11.98
C ARG A 211 8.59 3.27 -11.35
N ASP A 212 8.80 3.05 -10.05
CA ASP A 212 9.86 3.70 -9.27
C ASP A 212 11.15 2.85 -9.21
N GLY A 213 11.33 1.93 -10.16
CA GLY A 213 12.60 1.24 -10.42
C GLY A 213 12.86 -0.02 -9.61
N ALA A 214 11.89 -0.51 -8.84
CA ALA A 214 12.07 -1.77 -8.10
C ALA A 214 12.18 -2.97 -9.05
N THR A 215 13.04 -3.91 -8.67
CA THR A 215 13.21 -5.21 -9.36
C THR A 215 12.72 -6.38 -8.51
N VAL A 216 12.55 -6.15 -7.21
CA VAL A 216 12.05 -7.10 -6.22
C VAL A 216 10.92 -6.45 -5.45
N PHE A 217 9.85 -7.22 -5.21
CA PHE A 217 8.71 -6.82 -4.40
C PHE A 217 8.45 -7.84 -3.30
N LEU A 218 8.61 -7.43 -2.05
CA LEU A 218 8.21 -8.22 -0.88
C LEU A 218 6.69 -8.06 -0.69
N VAL A 219 5.99 -9.18 -0.62
CA VAL A 219 4.52 -9.22 -0.50
C VAL A 219 4.12 -10.18 0.61
N PRO A 220 3.14 -9.85 1.47
CA PRO A 220 2.67 -10.84 2.42
C PRO A 220 2.05 -12.03 1.67
N LYS A 221 2.29 -13.24 2.18
CA LYS A 221 2.02 -14.47 1.44
C LYS A 221 0.54 -14.63 1.03
N ALA A 222 -0.38 -14.08 1.82
CA ALA A 222 -1.82 -14.16 1.56
C ALA A 222 -2.20 -13.42 0.25
N GLU A 223 -1.44 -12.39 -0.12
CA GLU A 223 -1.71 -11.51 -1.25
C GLU A 223 -0.97 -11.92 -2.53
N CYS A 224 -0.19 -13.01 -2.52
CA CYS A 224 0.55 -13.48 -3.70
C CYS A 224 -0.32 -13.60 -4.95
N LYS A 225 -1.55 -14.13 -4.79
CA LYS A 225 -2.48 -14.31 -5.91
C LYS A 225 -2.92 -12.96 -6.50
N GLU A 226 -3.23 -11.98 -5.64
CA GLU A 226 -3.58 -10.63 -6.08
C GLU A 226 -2.38 -9.95 -6.75
N ALA A 227 -1.21 -9.98 -6.12
CA ALA A 227 0.03 -9.41 -6.62
C ALA A 227 0.43 -9.95 -8.00
N GLY A 228 0.16 -11.24 -8.26
CA GLY A 228 0.46 -11.91 -9.52
C GLY A 228 -0.52 -11.59 -10.66
N ALA A 229 -1.72 -11.08 -10.35
CA ALA A 229 -2.77 -10.89 -11.37
C ALA A 229 -2.40 -9.82 -12.41
N GLU A 230 -1.78 -8.73 -11.97
CA GLU A 230 -1.38 -7.59 -12.82
C GLU A 230 0.12 -7.28 -12.66
N LEU A 231 0.94 -8.33 -12.55
CA LEU A 231 2.37 -8.20 -12.24
C LEU A 231 3.13 -7.49 -13.37
N PRO A 232 3.78 -6.33 -13.11
CA PRO A 232 4.58 -5.66 -14.11
C PRO A 232 5.80 -6.51 -14.53
N LYS A 233 6.11 -6.52 -15.84
CA LYS A 233 7.27 -7.23 -16.38
C LYS A 233 8.57 -6.79 -15.68
N GLY A 234 9.37 -7.77 -15.29
CA GLY A 234 10.68 -7.55 -14.66
C GLY A 234 10.62 -7.26 -13.15
N LEU A 235 9.45 -7.40 -12.51
CA LEU A 235 9.31 -7.35 -11.06
C LEU A 235 9.21 -8.76 -10.49
N LYS A 236 10.10 -9.12 -9.55
CA LYS A 236 10.08 -10.42 -8.87
C LYS A 236 9.29 -10.33 -7.57
N LEU A 237 8.23 -11.12 -7.44
CA LEU A 237 7.46 -11.22 -6.20
C LEU A 237 8.10 -12.22 -5.23
N ILE A 238 8.24 -11.84 -3.96
CA ILE A 238 8.74 -12.71 -2.91
C ILE A 238 7.72 -12.75 -1.76
N PRO A 239 7.08 -13.91 -1.51
CA PRO A 239 6.18 -14.06 -0.38
C PRO A 239 6.92 -14.00 0.93
N VAL A 240 6.36 -13.27 1.89
CA VAL A 240 6.84 -13.22 3.28
C VAL A 240 5.69 -13.45 4.24
N THR A 241 5.98 -14.07 5.38
CA THR A 241 5.01 -14.26 6.48
C THR A 241 5.51 -13.69 7.80
N THR A 242 6.82 -13.49 7.91
CA THR A 242 7.48 -12.91 9.09
C THR A 242 8.64 -12.00 8.68
N LEU A 243 9.04 -11.08 9.55
CA LEU A 243 10.25 -10.27 9.40
C LEU A 243 11.48 -11.15 9.16
N LYS A 244 11.61 -12.26 9.89
CA LYS A 244 12.69 -13.24 9.71
C LYS A 244 12.70 -13.82 8.29
N SER A 245 11.54 -14.17 7.73
CA SER A 245 11.43 -14.68 6.36
C SER A 245 11.80 -13.63 5.32
N ALA A 246 11.45 -12.36 5.55
CA ALA A 246 11.82 -11.24 4.69
C ALA A 246 13.34 -11.01 4.70
N VAL A 247 13.95 -10.87 5.88
CA VAL A 247 15.40 -10.71 6.03
C VAL A 247 16.15 -11.89 5.39
N SER A 248 15.70 -13.13 5.64
CA SER A 248 16.32 -14.33 5.07
C SER A 248 16.25 -14.35 3.55
N SER A 249 15.14 -13.91 2.96
CA SER A 249 14.97 -13.83 1.51
C SER A 249 15.87 -12.75 0.88
N LEU A 250 16.01 -11.60 1.53
CA LEU A 250 16.91 -10.54 1.07
C LEU A 250 18.38 -10.97 1.13
N ARG A 251 18.80 -11.61 2.22
CA ARG A 251 20.15 -12.21 2.34
C ARG A 251 20.40 -13.28 1.26
N ALA A 252 19.41 -14.14 0.99
CA ALA A 252 19.53 -15.14 -0.06
C ALA A 252 19.62 -14.51 -1.46
N LEU A 253 18.84 -13.47 -1.74
CA LEU A 253 18.92 -12.71 -3.00
C LEU A 253 20.30 -12.06 -3.20
N GLU A 254 20.84 -11.44 -2.15
CA GLU A 254 22.15 -10.78 -2.17
C GLU A 254 23.25 -11.79 -2.55
N GLN A 255 23.17 -13.00 -2.01
CA GLN A 255 24.11 -14.11 -2.27
C GLN A 255 23.83 -14.88 -3.56
N GLY A 256 22.89 -14.43 -4.40
CA GLY A 256 22.53 -15.12 -5.65
C GLY A 256 21.85 -16.48 -5.44
N ARG A 257 21.38 -16.79 -4.22
CA ARG A 257 20.68 -18.03 -3.90
C ARG A 257 19.21 -17.97 -4.37
N LYS A 258 18.60 -19.15 -4.50
CA LYS A 258 17.16 -19.26 -4.78
C LYS A 258 16.35 -18.67 -3.62
N VAL A 259 15.29 -17.96 -3.98
CA VAL A 259 14.31 -17.40 -3.04
C VAL A 259 12.91 -17.85 -3.40
N PRO A 260 11.98 -17.89 -2.43
CA PRO A 260 10.58 -18.14 -2.70
C PRO A 260 10.05 -17.16 -3.75
N SER A 261 9.10 -17.64 -4.54
CA SER A 261 8.34 -16.85 -5.49
C SER A 261 6.86 -17.12 -5.24
N CYS A 262 6.03 -16.10 -5.46
CA CYS A 262 4.67 -16.35 -5.91
C CYS A 262 4.77 -17.00 -7.31
#